data_AF-A0A2X2UY17-F1
#
_entry.id   AF-A0A2X2UY17-F1
#
_cell.length_a   1.000
_cell.length_b   1.000
_cell.length_c   1.000
_cell.angle_alpha   90.00
_cell.angle_beta   90.00
_cell.angle_gamma   90.00
#
_symmetry.space_group_name_H-M   'P 1'
#
loop_
_entity.id
_entity.type
_entity.pdbx_description
1 polymer ?
#
loop_
_entity_poly.entity_id
_entity_poly.type
_entity_poly.pdbx_seq_one_letter_code
_entity_poly.pdbx_strand_id
1 'polypeptide(L)'
;MKKVGILTFHSGLNYGASLQAYALKCVLNIKDLETSVIDFRKEKSYGDNFWKNFFSCARLARCIYEIPYSKQIGQKKKQFEKFVSEKLTENKTCLVKEDTIENATQSYQALIFGSDQIWNLDPRIYDRSKVFFADFNYSGKKYAYSASFGEDISFAKEHKEYIIKQLTDFRSISVREKSGQEF
;
A
#
# COMPACT_ATOMS: atom_id res chain seq x y z
N MET A 1 -5.90 -3.55 -24.91
CA MET A 1 -6.15 -4.27 -23.64
C MET A 1 -6.63 -3.28 -22.58
N LYS A 2 -7.39 -3.71 -21.57
CA LYS A 2 -7.84 -2.80 -20.50
C LYS A 2 -6.73 -2.65 -19.46
N LYS A 3 -6.26 -1.42 -19.24
CA LYS A 3 -5.24 -1.11 -18.22
C LYS A 3 -5.86 -1.02 -16.84
N VAL A 4 -5.31 -1.79 -15.89
CA VAL A 4 -5.76 -1.84 -14.50
C VAL A 4 -4.60 -1.52 -13.56
N GLY A 5 -4.82 -0.53 -12.68
CA GLY A 5 -3.85 -0.15 -11.65
C GLY A 5 -4.19 -0.84 -10.33
N ILE A 6 -3.18 -1.33 -9.60
CA ILE A 6 -3.33 -1.82 -8.23
C ILE A 6 -2.73 -0.80 -7.27
N LEU A 7 -3.48 -0.40 -6.24
CA LEU A 7 -3.04 0.46 -5.14
C LEU A 7 -3.08 -0.32 -3.83
N THR A 8 -1.91 -0.64 -3.30
CA THR A 8 -1.73 -1.38 -2.04
C THR A 8 -0.34 -1.16 -1.47
N PHE A 9 -0.12 -1.60 -0.23
CA PHE A 9 1.22 -1.74 0.31
C PHE A 9 2.01 -2.78 -0.49
N HIS A 10 3.22 -2.42 -0.88
CA HIS A 10 4.07 -3.29 -1.70
C HIS A 10 5.58 -2.99 -1.54
N SER A 11 5.94 -2.05 -0.68
CA SER A 11 7.32 -1.61 -0.42
C SER A 11 7.72 -1.85 1.04
N GLY A 12 8.95 -1.48 1.43
CA GLY A 12 9.37 -1.52 2.83
C GLY A 12 9.73 -2.90 3.39
N LEU A 13 10.11 -3.86 2.54
CA LEU A 13 10.42 -5.26 2.90
C LEU A 13 9.23 -6.05 3.48
N ASN A 14 8.00 -5.64 3.16
CA ASN A 14 6.81 -6.40 3.51
C ASN A 14 6.54 -7.50 2.47
N TYR A 15 7.09 -8.70 2.71
CA TYR A 15 6.92 -9.85 1.82
C TYR A 15 5.46 -10.25 1.64
N GLY A 16 4.65 -10.23 2.70
CA GLY A 16 3.24 -10.61 2.63
C GLY A 16 2.48 -9.70 1.67
N ALA A 17 2.63 -8.38 1.85
CA ALA A 17 1.99 -7.38 1.01
C ALA A 17 2.42 -7.49 -0.46
N SER A 18 3.73 -7.58 -0.73
CA SER A 18 4.27 -7.67 -2.09
C SER A 18 3.89 -8.96 -2.79
N LEU A 19 3.86 -10.10 -2.09
CA LEU A 19 3.47 -11.38 -2.68
C LEU A 19 1.97 -11.44 -2.98
N GLN A 20 1.13 -10.88 -2.11
CA GLN A 20 -0.31 -10.79 -2.35
C GLN A 20 -0.63 -9.86 -3.52
N ALA A 21 0.05 -8.71 -3.62
CA ALA A 21 -0.06 -7.81 -4.77
C ALA A 21 0.38 -8.50 -6.07
N TYR A 22 1.48 -9.27 -6.02
CA TYR A 22 1.95 -10.05 -7.17
C TYR A 22 0.94 -11.11 -7.59
N ALA A 23 0.37 -11.86 -6.64
CA ALA A 23 -0.63 -12.88 -6.92
C ALA A 23 -1.87 -12.29 -7.60
N LEU A 24 -2.39 -11.15 -7.09
CA LEU A 24 -3.51 -10.44 -7.72
C LEU A 24 -3.17 -10.00 -9.15
N LYS A 25 -1.98 -9.41 -9.35
CA LYS A 25 -1.50 -9.02 -10.68
C LYS A 25 -1.45 -10.22 -11.63
N CYS A 26 -0.92 -11.37 -11.20
CA CYS A 26 -0.88 -12.58 -12.01
C CYS A 26 -2.28 -13.05 -12.42
N VAL A 27 -3.23 -13.09 -11.49
CA VAL A 27 -4.62 -13.50 -11.77
C VAL A 27 -5.30 -12.57 -12.78
N LEU A 28 -5.08 -11.26 -12.66
CA LEU A 28 -5.64 -10.28 -13.59
C LEU A 28 -5.00 -10.38 -14.98
N ASN A 29 -3.69 -10.60 -15.05
CA ASN A 29 -2.98 -10.82 -16.32
C ASN A 29 -3.46 -12.08 -17.05
N ILE A 30 -3.76 -13.17 -16.33
CA ILE A 30 -4.37 -14.40 -16.91
C ILE A 30 -5.75 -14.11 -17.53
N LYS A 31 -6.44 -13.07 -17.06
CA LYS A 31 -7.73 -12.61 -17.58
C LYS A 31 -7.59 -11.55 -18.68
N ASP A 32 -6.44 -11.48 -19.35
CA ASP A 32 -6.13 -10.55 -20.44
C ASP A 32 -6.22 -9.04 -20.06
N LEU A 33 -6.03 -8.73 -18.78
CA LEU A 33 -5.96 -7.35 -18.28
C LEU A 33 -4.49 -6.93 -18.18
N GLU A 34 -4.16 -5.77 -18.74
CA GLU A 34 -2.83 -5.19 -18.61
C GLU A 34 -2.73 -4.58 -17.22
N THR A 35 -2.10 -5.30 -16.28
CA THR A 35 -2.15 -4.95 -14.86
C THR A 35 -0.78 -4.57 -14.32
N SER A 36 -0.76 -3.50 -13.53
CA SER A 36 0.43 -3.02 -12.83
C SER A 36 0.14 -2.49 -11.45
N VAL A 37 1.07 -2.68 -10.51
CA VAL A 37 1.04 -1.98 -9.23
C VAL A 37 1.53 -0.55 -9.47
N ILE A 38 0.77 0.42 -8.98
CA ILE A 38 1.18 1.82 -8.97
C ILE A 38 2.17 1.99 -7.82
N ASP A 39 3.38 2.48 -8.10
CA ASP A 39 4.45 2.67 -7.11
C ASP A 39 4.17 3.88 -6.20
N PHE A 40 3.00 3.87 -5.54
CA PHE A 40 2.62 4.84 -4.55
C PHE A 40 3.29 4.48 -3.22
N ARG A 41 4.13 5.40 -2.71
CA ARG A 41 4.69 5.30 -1.36
C ARG A 41 4.49 6.63 -0.67
N LYS A 42 3.88 6.60 0.51
CA LYS A 42 3.75 7.79 1.35
C LYS A 42 5.15 8.30 1.70
N GLU A 43 5.37 9.61 1.57
CA GLU A 43 6.60 10.20 2.07
C GLU A 43 6.68 9.97 3.57
N LYS A 44 7.84 9.49 4.03
CA LYS A 44 8.12 9.49 5.45
C LYS A 44 8.21 10.95 5.90
N SER A 45 7.20 11.46 6.59
CA SER A 45 7.34 12.60 7.49
C SER A 45 8.46 12.31 8.51
N TYR A 46 9.68 12.73 8.19
CA TYR A 46 10.89 12.55 9.00
C TYR A 46 10.90 13.38 10.30
N GLY A 47 9.78 13.99 10.70
CA GLY A 47 9.72 14.99 11.77
C GLY A 47 9.66 14.44 13.21
N ASP A 48 8.78 13.48 13.51
CA ASP A 48 8.33 13.35 14.92
C ASP A 48 9.13 12.36 15.79
N ASN A 49 9.92 11.48 15.18
CA ASN A 49 10.54 10.34 15.90
C ASN A 49 12.05 10.19 15.72
N PHE A 50 12.69 11.03 14.90
CA PHE A 50 14.13 10.91 14.64
C PHE A 50 14.97 11.26 15.88
N TRP A 51 14.59 12.33 16.58
CA TRP A 51 15.30 12.81 17.76
C TRP A 51 14.96 12.03 19.04
N LYS A 52 13.71 11.57 19.20
CA LYS A 52 13.29 10.79 20.39
C LYS A 52 13.93 9.39 20.46
N ASN A 53 14.37 8.83 19.33
CA ASN A 53 14.96 7.49 19.27
C ASN A 53 16.50 7.49 19.14
N PHE A 54 17.14 8.64 18.98
CA PHE A 54 18.58 8.73 18.72
C PHE A 54 19.42 8.26 19.91
N PHE A 55 18.90 8.38 21.13
CA PHE A 55 19.57 8.01 22.39
C PHE A 55 19.09 6.69 23.01
N SER A 56 18.37 5.86 22.26
CA SER A 56 17.95 4.54 22.76
C SER A 56 19.15 3.58 22.80
N CYS A 57 19.56 3.13 23.99
CA CYS A 57 20.59 2.09 24.15
C CYS A 57 20.24 0.82 23.37
N ALA A 58 18.95 0.48 23.25
CA ALA A 58 18.49 -0.64 22.44
C ALA A 58 18.74 -0.43 20.94
N ARG A 59 18.59 0.80 20.43
CA ARG A 59 18.90 1.13 19.03
C ARG A 59 20.40 1.06 18.75
N LEU A 60 21.23 1.58 19.66
CA LEU A 60 22.70 1.47 19.54
C LEU A 60 23.16 0.01 19.58
N ALA A 61 22.65 -0.78 20.53
CA ALA A 61 22.94 -2.21 20.63
C ALA A 61 22.52 -2.95 19.34
N ARG A 62 21.35 -2.63 18.80
CA ARG A 62 20.89 -3.17 17.50
C ARG A 62 21.80 -2.78 16.35
N CYS A 63 22.20 -1.51 16.24
CA CYS A 63 23.12 -1.06 15.20
C CYS A 63 24.44 -1.84 15.27
N ILE A 64 25.04 -1.97 16.46
CA ILE A 64 26.28 -2.73 16.67
C ILE A 64 26.09 -4.20 16.29
N TYR A 65 25.00 -4.82 16.73
CA TYR A 65 24.64 -6.21 16.40
C TYR A 65 24.46 -6.43 14.88
N GLU A 66 23.90 -5.45 14.16
CA GLU A 66 23.65 -5.53 12.72
C GLU A 66 24.89 -5.26 11.85
N ILE A 67 25.97 -4.66 12.37
CA ILE A 67 27.22 -4.39 11.62
C ILE A 67 27.75 -5.62 10.85
N PRO A 68 27.98 -6.79 11.48
CA PRO A 68 28.49 -7.97 10.77
C PRO A 68 27.53 -8.47 9.67
N TYR A 69 26.24 -8.18 9.79
CA TYR A 69 25.20 -8.60 8.84
C TYR A 69 24.82 -7.51 7.82
N SER A 70 25.40 -6.31 7.91
CA SER A 70 25.05 -5.13 7.10
C SER A 70 25.03 -5.41 5.60
N LYS A 71 26.03 -6.16 5.10
CA LYS A 71 26.09 -6.59 3.69
C LYS A 71 24.91 -7.49 3.30
N GLN A 72 24.55 -8.45 4.15
CA GLN A 72 23.44 -9.38 3.90
C GLN A 72 22.09 -8.65 3.95
N ILE A 73 21.92 -7.76 4.93
CA ILE A 73 20.73 -6.90 5.03
C ILE A 73 20.59 -6.03 3.77
N GLY A 74 21.69 -5.41 3.34
CA GLY A 74 21.72 -4.62 2.11
C GLY A 74 21.39 -5.44 0.86
N GLN A 75 21.90 -6.66 0.75
CA GLN A 75 21.58 -7.57 -0.35
C GLN A 75 20.10 -7.97 -0.36
N LYS A 76 19.53 -8.35 0.79
CA LYS A 76 18.10 -8.66 0.92
C LYS A 76 17.24 -7.49 0.47
N LYS A 77 17.59 -6.26 0.90
CA LYS A 77 16.88 -5.05 0.48
C LYS A 77 16.96 -4.84 -1.03
N LYS A 78 18.14 -4.98 -1.63
CA LYS A 78 18.32 -4.87 -3.09
C LYS A 78 17.51 -5.92 -3.86
N GLN A 79 17.50 -7.16 -3.41
CA GLN A 79 16.72 -8.24 -4.03
C GLN A 79 15.22 -7.95 -3.96
N PHE A 80 14.74 -7.46 -2.82
CA PHE A 80 13.34 -7.09 -2.65
C PHE A 80 12.94 -5.91 -3.54
N GLU A 81 13.71 -4.82 -3.55
CA GLU A 81 13.42 -3.68 -4.43
C GLU A 81 13.49 -4.07 -5.91
N LYS A 82 14.42 -4.97 -6.29
CA LYS A 82 14.47 -5.55 -7.63
C LYS A 82 13.17 -6.31 -7.96
N PHE A 83 12.67 -7.14 -7.04
CA PHE A 83 11.39 -7.81 -7.21
C PHE A 83 10.23 -6.83 -7.37
N VAL A 84 10.14 -5.81 -6.53
CA VAL A 84 9.10 -4.78 -6.62
C VAL A 84 9.15 -4.09 -7.99
N SER A 85 10.32 -3.60 -8.39
CA SER A 85 10.53 -2.93 -9.68
C SER A 85 10.13 -3.84 -10.84
N GLU A 86 10.70 -5.04 -10.93
CA GLU A 86 10.54 -5.90 -12.11
C GLU A 86 9.17 -6.59 -12.16
N LYS A 87 8.64 -7.00 -11.00
CA LYS A 87 7.47 -7.88 -10.92
C LYS A 87 6.19 -7.16 -10.55
N LEU A 88 6.26 -6.01 -9.87
CA LEU A 88 5.06 -5.27 -9.46
C LEU A 88 4.83 -4.01 -10.30
N THR A 89 5.87 -3.21 -10.54
CA THR A 89 5.74 -1.85 -11.13
C THR A 89 6.27 -1.74 -12.56
N GLU A 90 6.61 -2.86 -13.21
CA GLU A 90 7.12 -2.94 -14.59
C GLU A 90 8.30 -2.00 -14.89
N ASN A 91 9.22 -1.87 -13.94
CA ASN A 91 10.38 -0.99 -14.01
C ASN A 91 10.03 0.49 -14.18
N LYS A 92 8.80 0.90 -13.81
CA LYS A 92 8.46 2.32 -13.68
C LYS A 92 9.36 2.92 -12.59
N THR A 93 10.12 3.93 -12.96
CA THR A 93 11.10 4.60 -12.10
C THR A 93 10.50 5.78 -11.34
N CYS A 94 9.32 6.25 -11.78
CA CYS A 94 8.65 7.39 -11.16
C CYS A 94 7.87 6.94 -9.91
N LEU A 95 8.42 7.28 -8.75
CA LEU A 95 7.70 7.19 -7.49
C LEU A 95 6.45 8.07 -7.53
N VAL A 96 5.29 7.49 -7.24
CA VAL A 96 4.03 8.22 -7.15
C VAL A 96 3.84 8.69 -5.72
N LYS A 97 3.51 9.98 -5.57
CA LYS A 97 3.21 10.63 -4.30
C LYS A 97 1.75 11.09 -4.30
N GLU A 98 1.29 11.60 -3.16
CA GLU A 98 -0.11 12.03 -3.01
C GLU A 98 -0.49 13.16 -3.99
N ASP A 99 0.43 14.09 -4.26
CA ASP A 99 0.24 15.21 -5.20
C ASP A 99 0.23 14.80 -6.68
N THR A 100 0.76 13.61 -6.99
CA THR A 100 0.95 13.11 -8.36
C THR A 100 0.05 11.91 -8.70
N ILE A 101 -0.75 11.45 -7.73
CA ILE A 101 -1.60 10.27 -7.86
C ILE A 101 -2.64 10.39 -8.98
N GLU A 102 -3.24 11.57 -9.16
CA GLU A 102 -4.24 11.80 -10.20
C GLU A 102 -3.62 11.60 -11.59
N ASN A 103 -2.49 12.25 -11.86
CA ASN A 103 -1.76 12.11 -13.12
C ASN A 103 -1.28 10.68 -13.35
N ALA A 104 -0.79 10.02 -12.30
CA ALA A 104 -0.34 8.63 -12.39
C ALA A 104 -1.48 7.65 -12.69
N THR A 105 -2.73 7.98 -12.32
CA THR A 105 -3.89 7.09 -12.43
C THR A 105 -4.72 7.29 -13.71
N GLN A 106 -4.60 8.44 -14.38
CA GLN A 106 -5.40 8.80 -15.57
C GLN A 106 -5.37 7.77 -16.71
N SER A 107 -4.26 7.04 -16.88
CA SER A 107 -4.12 6.05 -17.95
C SER A 107 -4.83 4.71 -17.69
N TYR A 108 -5.31 4.47 -16.46
CA TYR A 108 -5.99 3.23 -16.07
C TYR A 108 -7.50 3.35 -16.21
N GLN A 109 -8.13 2.33 -16.78
CA GLN A 109 -9.59 2.23 -16.90
C GLN A 109 -10.27 1.80 -15.59
N ALA A 110 -9.51 1.10 -14.75
CA ALA A 110 -9.95 0.73 -13.42
C ALA A 110 -8.77 0.73 -12.43
N LEU A 111 -9.08 0.99 -11.16
CA LEU A 111 -8.19 0.84 -10.02
C LEU A 111 -8.73 -0.23 -9.08
N ILE A 112 -7.83 -1.06 -8.59
CA ILE A 112 -8.10 -2.06 -7.55
C ILE A 112 -7.29 -1.70 -6.31
N PHE A 113 -8.00 -1.51 -5.21
CA PHE A 113 -7.44 -1.18 -3.90
C PHE A 113 -7.33 -2.44 -3.04
N GLY A 114 -6.20 -2.61 -2.36
CA GLY A 114 -5.94 -3.77 -1.51
C GLY A 114 -4.96 -4.78 -2.14
N SER A 115 -4.67 -5.90 -1.49
CA SER A 115 -5.48 -6.55 -0.46
C SER A 115 -5.00 -6.38 0.98
N ASP A 116 -4.04 -5.49 1.28
CA ASP A 116 -3.55 -5.38 2.66
C ASP A 116 -4.49 -4.56 3.60
N GLN A 117 -4.03 -4.29 4.82
CA GLN A 117 -4.61 -3.39 5.83
C GLN A 117 -4.58 -1.91 5.40
N ILE A 118 -4.95 -1.63 4.15
CA ILE A 118 -4.88 -0.30 3.53
C ILE A 118 -5.89 0.70 4.11
N TRP A 119 -6.92 0.22 4.80
CA TRP A 119 -7.92 1.05 5.49
C TRP A 119 -7.73 1.06 7.00
N ASN A 120 -6.61 0.54 7.50
CA ASN A 120 -6.32 0.58 8.92
C ASN A 120 -5.95 2.01 9.35
N LEU A 121 -6.83 2.62 10.14
CA LEU A 121 -6.71 4.00 10.60
C LEU A 121 -6.01 4.15 11.96
N ASP A 122 -5.56 3.04 12.55
CA ASP A 122 -4.82 3.04 13.82
C ASP A 122 -3.67 4.06 13.79
N PRO A 123 -3.60 5.00 14.75
CA PRO A 123 -2.56 6.01 14.80
C PRO A 123 -1.13 5.47 14.90
N ARG A 124 -0.97 4.21 15.33
CA ARG A 124 0.31 3.51 15.39
C ARG A 124 0.82 3.09 14.01
N ILE A 125 -0.06 3.09 13.00
CA ILE A 125 0.28 2.77 11.61
C ILE A 125 0.64 4.04 10.87
N TYR A 126 1.84 4.03 10.31
CA TYR A 126 2.47 5.20 9.73
C TYR A 126 2.00 5.51 8.29
N ASP A 127 1.71 4.47 7.51
CA ASP A 127 1.45 4.54 6.07
C ASP A 127 -0.01 4.86 5.71
N ARG A 128 -0.76 5.48 6.64
CA ARG A 128 -2.14 5.94 6.42
C ARG A 128 -2.16 7.05 5.36
N SER A 129 -2.89 6.83 4.27
CA SER A 129 -3.09 7.82 3.22
C SER A 129 -4.51 7.78 2.69
N LYS A 130 -5.06 8.95 2.38
CA LYS A 130 -6.37 9.11 1.75
C LYS A 130 -6.42 8.51 0.34
N VAL A 131 -5.27 8.31 -0.30
CA VAL A 131 -5.14 7.60 -1.57
C VAL A 131 -5.77 6.20 -1.50
N PHE A 132 -5.60 5.47 -0.39
CA PHE A 132 -6.17 4.13 -0.26
C PHE A 132 -7.71 4.11 -0.12
N PHE A 133 -8.32 5.25 0.17
CA PHE A 133 -9.77 5.47 0.14
C PHE A 133 -10.25 6.05 -1.20
N ALA A 134 -9.38 6.11 -2.22
CA ALA A 134 -9.67 6.71 -3.53
C ALA A 134 -10.15 8.18 -3.44
N ASP A 135 -9.65 8.92 -2.45
CA ASP A 135 -9.97 10.34 -2.21
C ASP A 135 -9.07 11.25 -3.05
N PHE A 136 -9.30 11.19 -4.36
CA PHE A 136 -8.68 12.02 -5.40
C PHE A 136 -9.53 11.95 -6.67
N ASN A 137 -9.34 12.88 -7.60
CA ASN A 137 -10.09 12.90 -8.84
C ASN A 137 -9.69 11.72 -9.74
N TYR A 138 -10.63 10.80 -9.94
CA TYR A 138 -10.47 9.66 -10.83
C TYR A 138 -11.81 9.29 -11.45
N SER A 139 -11.86 9.24 -12.78
CA SER A 139 -13.08 8.97 -13.56
C SER A 139 -13.28 7.50 -13.93
N GLY A 140 -12.28 6.65 -13.70
CA GLY A 140 -12.39 5.22 -13.99
C GLY A 140 -13.07 4.43 -12.88
N LYS A 141 -13.13 3.11 -13.05
CA LYS A 141 -13.85 2.24 -12.12
C LYS A 141 -13.01 1.92 -10.89
N LYS A 142 -13.59 2.08 -9.70
CA LYS A 142 -12.94 1.75 -8.42
C LYS A 142 -13.44 0.40 -7.90
N TYR A 143 -12.52 -0.47 -7.49
CA TYR A 143 -12.81 -1.76 -6.87
C TYR A 143 -11.93 -1.95 -5.63
N ALA A 144 -12.46 -2.54 -4.58
CA ALA A 144 -11.66 -2.99 -3.44
C ALA A 144 -11.63 -4.51 -3.45
N TYR A 145 -10.43 -5.07 -3.38
CA TYR A 145 -10.22 -6.50 -3.32
C TYR A 145 -9.56 -6.87 -2.00
N SER A 146 -10.32 -7.59 -1.16
CA SER A 146 -9.83 -8.15 0.10
C SER A 146 -9.15 -7.07 0.95
N ALA A 147 -9.68 -5.84 0.96
CA ALA A 147 -9.14 -4.76 1.78
C ALA A 147 -9.40 -5.03 3.27
N SER A 148 -8.60 -4.42 4.14
CA SER A 148 -8.74 -4.63 5.59
C SER A 148 -8.64 -3.31 6.36
N PHE A 149 -9.50 -3.17 7.36
CA PHE A 149 -9.47 -2.15 8.40
C PHE A 149 -8.48 -2.49 9.53
N GLY A 150 -7.91 -3.71 9.52
CA GLY A 150 -7.07 -4.23 10.59
C GLY A 150 -7.86 -4.87 11.73
N GLU A 151 -7.17 -5.20 12.82
CA GLU A 151 -7.76 -5.91 13.96
C GLU A 151 -8.76 -5.05 14.74
N ASP A 152 -8.45 -3.77 14.94
CA ASP A 152 -9.28 -2.84 15.70
C ASP A 152 -10.08 -1.91 14.78
N ILE A 153 -11.32 -2.29 14.50
CA ILE A 153 -12.23 -1.51 13.65
C ILE A 153 -12.77 -0.26 14.33
N SER A 154 -12.52 -0.05 15.63
CA SER A 154 -13.03 1.14 16.34
C SER A 154 -12.50 2.43 15.74
N PHE A 155 -11.23 2.46 15.32
CA PHE A 155 -10.63 3.60 14.62
C PHE A 155 -11.37 3.93 13.31
N ALA A 156 -11.85 2.91 12.58
CA ALA A 156 -12.66 3.14 11.38
C ALA A 156 -14.03 3.72 11.72
N LYS A 157 -14.64 3.29 12.84
CA LYS A 157 -15.95 3.79 13.29
C LYS A 157 -15.92 5.29 13.64
N GLU A 158 -14.81 5.80 14.18
CA GLU A 158 -14.63 7.24 14.43
C GLU A 158 -14.69 8.09 13.15
N HIS A 159 -14.38 7.48 12.00
CA HIS A 159 -14.39 8.13 10.68
C HIS A 159 -15.48 7.57 9.76
N LYS A 160 -16.55 6.99 10.34
CA LYS A 160 -17.55 6.23 9.57
C LYS A 160 -18.15 7.00 8.40
N GLU A 161 -18.60 8.23 8.62
CA GLU A 161 -19.24 9.04 7.58
C GLU A 161 -18.31 9.30 6.38
N TYR A 162 -17.04 9.62 6.66
CA TYR A 162 -16.03 9.80 5.63
C TYR A 162 -15.81 8.50 4.84
N ILE A 163 -15.60 7.39 5.54
CA ILE A 163 -15.33 6.10 4.89
C ILE A 163 -16.52 5.69 4.02
N ILE A 164 -17.75 5.74 4.54
CA ILE A 164 -18.95 5.40 3.78
C ILE A 164 -19.08 6.28 2.52
N LYS A 165 -18.85 7.59 2.65
CA LYS A 165 -18.86 8.49 1.49
C LYS A 165 -17.86 8.05 0.42
N GLN A 166 -16.62 7.76 0.81
CA GLN A 166 -15.58 7.35 -0.14
C GLN A 166 -15.85 5.97 -0.77
N LEU A 167 -16.35 5.02 0.02
CA LEU A 167 -16.62 3.66 -0.43
C LEU A 167 -17.87 3.56 -1.32
N THR A 168 -18.79 4.52 -1.26
CA THR A 168 -20.00 4.55 -2.09
C THR A 168 -19.66 4.62 -3.60
N ASP A 169 -18.54 5.23 -3.96
CA ASP A 169 -18.06 5.33 -5.34
C ASP A 169 -17.45 4.02 -5.88
N PHE A 170 -17.24 3.01 -5.03
CA PHE A 170 -16.68 1.73 -5.44
C PHE A 170 -17.75 0.85 -6.06
N ARG A 171 -17.43 0.26 -7.22
CA ARG A 171 -18.35 -0.64 -7.93
C ARG A 171 -18.54 -1.98 -7.22
N SER A 172 -17.52 -2.43 -6.51
CA SER A 172 -17.57 -3.65 -5.70
C SER A 172 -16.49 -3.55 -4.63
N ILE A 173 -16.81 -4.09 -3.46
CA ILE A 173 -15.92 -4.14 -2.31
C ILE A 173 -15.91 -5.57 -1.80
N SER A 174 -14.70 -6.12 -1.61
CA SER A 174 -14.50 -7.29 -0.77
C SER A 174 -13.49 -6.97 0.32
N VAL A 175 -13.70 -7.55 1.49
CA VAL A 175 -12.90 -7.33 2.71
C VAL A 175 -12.47 -8.66 3.32
N ARG A 176 -11.39 -8.67 4.11
CA ARG A 176 -10.82 -9.91 4.69
C ARG A 176 -11.52 -10.37 5.95
N GLU A 177 -11.92 -9.43 6.78
CA GLU A 177 -12.46 -9.69 8.10
C GLU A 177 -13.97 -9.47 8.17
N LYS A 178 -14.63 -10.28 9.02
CA LYS A 178 -16.08 -10.20 9.24
C LYS A 178 -16.51 -8.84 9.77
N SER A 179 -15.70 -8.22 10.63
CA SER A 179 -15.96 -6.89 11.17
C SER A 179 -16.04 -5.83 10.06
N GLY A 180 -15.17 -5.90 9.05
CA GLY A 180 -15.22 -5.04 7.87
C GLY A 180 -16.43 -5.31 6.98
N GLN A 181 -16.93 -6.55 6.95
CA GLN A 181 -18.17 -6.90 6.23
C GLN A 181 -19.41 -6.36 6.93
N GLU A 182 -19.41 -6.31 8.26
CA GLU A 182 -20.50 -5.79 9.09
C GLU A 182 -20.52 -4.25 9.21
N PHE A 183 -19.45 -3.56 8.80
CA PHE A 183 -19.24 -2.11 8.93
C PHE A 183 -20.15 -1.27 8.02
#